data_AF-A0AAD9TT81-F1
#
_entry.id   AF-A0AAD9TT81-F1
#
_cell.length_a   1.000
_cell.length_b   1.000
_cell.length_c   1.000
_cell.angle_alpha   90.00
_cell.angle_beta   90.00
_cell.angle_gamma   90.00
#
_symmetry.space_group_name_H-M   'P 1'
#
loop_
_entity.id
_entity.type
_entity.pdbx_description
1 polymer ?
#
loop_
_entity_poly.entity_id
_entity_poly.type
_entity_poly.pdbx_seq_one_letter_code
_entity_poly.pdbx_strand_id
1 'polypeptide(L)'
;MGIYDGGDTIYIDGAIHDNWRTNFSITNCGIKLLHLEDLLKNNKTVDDDFKVTFFLHMLGTVLAPAAREYVDARYLNVLFDVGNIKGKNWARWCFDQ
;
A
#
# COMPACT_ATOMS: atom_id res chain seq x y z
N MET A 1 -11.60 20.82 10.60
CA MET A 1 -12.27 19.65 11.23
C MET A 1 -11.73 18.42 10.53
N GLY A 2 -10.84 17.68 11.18
CA GLY A 2 -10.25 16.45 10.62
C GLY A 2 -10.76 15.25 11.40
N ILE A 3 -10.97 14.13 10.72
CA ILE A 3 -11.30 12.86 11.37
C ILE A 3 -10.11 12.46 12.23
N TYR A 4 -10.33 12.30 13.54
CA TYR A 4 -9.29 11.94 14.49
C TYR A 4 -9.56 10.52 14.98
N ASP A 5 -8.89 9.52 14.39
CA ASP A 5 -9.04 8.11 14.77
C ASP A 5 -8.01 7.64 15.82
N GLY A 6 -7.12 8.55 16.28
CA GLY A 6 -6.12 8.26 17.31
C GLY A 6 -4.90 7.46 16.85
N GLY A 7 -4.78 7.15 15.56
CA GLY A 7 -3.64 6.44 14.99
C GLY A 7 -2.42 7.32 14.67
N ASP A 8 -1.32 6.68 14.32
CA ASP A 8 -0.08 7.31 13.87
C ASP A 8 -0.26 8.01 12.53
N THR A 9 0.38 9.17 12.36
CA THR A 9 0.47 9.87 11.08
C THR A 9 1.16 9.00 10.02
N ILE A 10 0.59 9.00 8.82
CA ILE A 10 1.12 8.27 7.66
C ILE A 10 2.07 9.18 6.88
N TYR A 11 3.32 8.73 6.72
CA TYR A 11 4.34 9.38 5.89
C TYR A 11 4.73 8.43 4.76
N ILE A 12 4.38 8.79 3.53
CA ILE A 12 4.67 7.99 2.32
C ILE A 12 6.01 8.38 1.66
N ASP A 13 6.51 9.59 1.95
CA ASP A 13 7.71 10.10 1.31
C ASP A 13 8.97 9.36 1.79
N GLY A 14 9.81 8.95 0.84
CA GLY A 14 11.03 8.21 1.10
C GLY A 14 11.45 7.34 -0.08
N ALA A 15 12.73 6.97 -0.10
CA ALA A 15 13.24 6.00 -1.05
C ALA A 15 12.66 4.62 -0.74
N ILE A 16 12.14 3.95 -1.77
CA ILE A 16 11.61 2.58 -1.64
C ILE A 16 12.78 1.64 -1.38
N HIS A 17 12.64 0.80 -0.37
CA HIS A 17 13.64 -0.19 0.00
C HIS A 17 13.85 -1.21 -1.14
N ASP A 18 15.11 -1.55 -1.46
CA ASP A 18 15.46 -2.30 -2.67
C ASP A 18 14.88 -3.72 -2.71
N ASN A 19 14.62 -4.32 -1.55
CA ASN A 19 13.99 -5.64 -1.43
C ASN A 19 12.60 -5.73 -2.10
N TRP A 20 11.88 -4.61 -2.21
CA TRP A 20 10.54 -4.61 -2.81
C TRP A 20 10.54 -4.49 -4.32
N ARG A 21 11.62 -3.93 -4.90
CA ARG A 21 11.68 -3.63 -6.34
C ARG A 21 11.53 -4.88 -7.20
N THR A 22 12.12 -5.98 -6.76
CA THR A 22 12.07 -7.27 -7.47
C THR A 22 10.71 -7.97 -7.30
N ASN A 23 10.07 -7.83 -6.14
CA ASN A 23 8.85 -8.57 -5.82
C ASN A 23 7.60 -7.95 -6.44
N PHE A 24 7.58 -6.61 -6.60
CA PHE A 24 6.41 -5.88 -7.08
C PHE A 24 6.55 -5.30 -8.49
N SER A 25 7.63 -5.61 -9.20
CA SER A 25 7.88 -5.13 -10.57
C SER A 25 7.68 -3.60 -10.70
N ILE A 26 8.28 -2.84 -9.79
CA ILE A 26 8.05 -1.39 -9.66
C ILE A 26 8.52 -0.67 -10.92
N THR A 27 7.63 0.11 -11.53
CA THR A 27 7.91 0.93 -12.71
C THR A 27 7.94 2.41 -12.37
N ASN A 28 8.34 3.28 -13.32
CA ASN A 28 8.26 4.74 -13.16
C ASN A 28 6.82 5.24 -12.92
N CYS A 29 5.81 4.46 -13.29
CA CYS A 29 4.40 4.78 -13.07
C CYS A 29 3.86 4.24 -11.73
N GLY A 30 4.67 3.47 -10.98
CA GLY A 30 4.23 2.71 -9.81
C GLY A 30 4.09 1.22 -10.10
N ILE A 31 3.17 0.56 -9.38
CA ILE A 31 2.93 -0.88 -9.45
C ILE A 31 1.56 -1.12 -10.11
N LYS A 32 1.49 -2.01 -11.10
CA LYS A 32 0.22 -2.30 -11.80
C LYS A 32 -0.77 -3.02 -10.88
N LEU A 33 -2.02 -2.56 -10.85
CA LEU A 33 -3.08 -3.19 -10.06
C LEU A 33 -3.33 -4.65 -10.47
N LEU A 34 -3.34 -4.94 -11.77
CA LEU A 34 -3.48 -6.31 -12.30
C LEU A 34 -2.38 -7.24 -11.80
N HIS A 35 -1.14 -6.75 -11.68
CA HIS A 35 -0.04 -7.55 -11.15
C HIS A 35 -0.28 -7.94 -9.68
N LEU A 36 -0.81 -7.01 -8.88
CA LEU A 36 -1.16 -7.29 -7.49
C LEU A 36 -2.31 -8.30 -7.38
N GLU A 37 -3.32 -8.22 -8.24
CA GLU A 37 -4.38 -9.22 -8.29
C GLU A 37 -3.85 -10.62 -8.61
N ASP A 38 -2.94 -10.71 -9.57
CA ASP A 38 -2.31 -11.98 -9.94
C ASP A 38 -1.47 -12.54 -8.77
N LEU A 39 -0.72 -11.70 -8.06
CA LEU A 39 0.00 -12.11 -6.85
C LEU A 39 -0.95 -12.61 -5.76
N LEU A 40 -2.07 -11.91 -5.53
CA LEU A 40 -3.06 -12.32 -4.54
C LEU A 40 -3.75 -13.64 -4.88
N LYS A 41 -4.08 -13.89 -6.16
CA LYS A 41 -4.70 -15.14 -6.62
C LYS A 41 -3.75 -16.33 -6.52
N ASN A 42 -2.45 -16.10 -6.74
CA ASN A 42 -1.44 -17.16 -6.72
C ASN A 42 -0.87 -17.43 -5.32
N ASN A 43 -1.07 -16.54 -4.36
CA ASN A 43 -0.63 -16.74 -2.99
C ASN A 43 -1.42 -17.84 -2.29
N LYS A 44 -0.69 -18.82 -1.75
CA LYS A 44 -1.25 -19.99 -1.05
C LYS A 44 -1.22 -19.85 0.47
N THR A 45 -0.55 -18.81 0.97
CA THR A 45 -0.28 -18.55 2.38
C THR A 45 -0.67 -17.12 2.74
N VAL A 46 -1.10 -16.91 3.98
CA VAL A 46 -1.47 -15.59 4.53
C VAL A 46 -0.31 -15.06 5.37
N ASP A 47 0.84 -14.93 4.71
CA ASP A 47 2.06 -14.35 5.27
C ASP A 47 2.06 -12.82 5.16
N ASP A 48 3.16 -12.20 5.58
CA ASP A 48 3.31 -10.75 5.54
C ASP A 48 3.37 -10.21 4.10
N ASP A 49 3.92 -10.98 3.15
CA ASP A 49 3.89 -10.61 1.72
C ASP A 49 2.46 -10.58 1.18
N PHE A 50 1.61 -11.53 1.56
CA PHE A 50 0.19 -11.49 1.24
C PHE A 50 -0.48 -10.23 1.82
N LYS A 51 -0.25 -9.91 3.09
CA LYS A 51 -0.85 -8.74 3.74
C LYS A 51 -0.40 -7.44 3.06
N VAL A 52 0.88 -7.30 2.76
CA VAL A 52 1.42 -6.13 2.04
C VAL A 52 0.76 -6.02 0.67
N THR A 53 0.72 -7.11 -0.10
CA THR A 53 0.10 -7.12 -1.44
C THR A 53 -1.38 -6.75 -1.39
N PHE A 54 -2.11 -7.29 -0.40
CA PHE A 54 -3.54 -7.04 -0.20
C PHE A 54 -3.79 -5.57 0.14
N PHE A 55 -3.05 -5.02 1.10
CA PHE A 55 -3.19 -3.61 1.47
C PHE A 55 -2.79 -2.67 0.33
N LEU A 56 -1.77 -3.01 -0.46
CA LEU A 56 -1.38 -2.21 -1.62
C LEU A 56 -2.48 -2.19 -2.68
N HIS A 57 -3.11 -3.34 -2.95
CA HIS A 57 -4.26 -3.42 -3.84
C HIS A 57 -5.47 -2.64 -3.28
N MET A 58 -5.76 -2.75 -1.99
CA MET A 58 -6.83 -2.00 -1.32
C MET A 58 -6.57 -0.48 -1.36
N LEU A 59 -5.32 -0.05 -1.21
CA LEU A 59 -4.94 1.36 -1.33
C LEU A 59 -5.20 1.89 -2.74
N GLY A 60 -4.79 1.15 -3.77
CA GLY A 60 -4.98 1.57 -5.15
C GLY A 60 -6.41 1.46 -5.69
N THR A 61 -7.32 0.75 -5.00
CA THR A 61 -8.70 0.53 -5.48
C THR A 61 -9.79 1.13 -4.60
N VAL A 62 -9.60 1.16 -3.28
CA VAL A 62 -10.64 1.57 -2.32
C VAL A 62 -10.26 2.85 -1.57
N LEU A 63 -9.05 2.90 -1.00
CA LEU A 63 -8.68 3.96 -0.05
C LEU A 63 -8.11 5.22 -0.73
N ALA A 64 -7.32 5.06 -1.79
CA ALA A 64 -6.76 6.14 -2.58
C ALA A 64 -6.79 5.79 -4.07
N PRO A 65 -8.00 5.57 -4.64
CA PRO A 65 -8.14 5.15 -6.03
C PRO A 65 -7.60 6.23 -6.96
N ALA A 66 -6.65 5.84 -7.81
CA ALA A 66 -6.17 6.69 -8.89
C ALA A 66 -6.96 6.41 -10.17
N ALA A 67 -7.10 7.41 -11.05
CA ALA A 67 -7.69 7.23 -12.38
C ALA A 67 -6.82 6.34 -13.32
N ARG A 68 -5.71 5.80 -12.81
CA ARG A 68 -4.70 5.04 -13.55
C ARG A 68 -4.68 3.61 -13.03
N GLU A 69 -4.24 2.67 -13.88
CA GLU A 69 -4.08 1.25 -13.55
C GLU A 69 -2.90 0.95 -12.59
N TYR A 70 -2.38 1.96 -11.91
CA TYR A 70 -1.16 1.87 -11.11
C TYR A 70 -1.40 2.42 -9.71
N VAL A 71 -0.84 1.74 -8.72
CA VAL A 71 -0.72 2.21 -7.35
C VAL A 71 0.66 2.81 -7.10
N ASP A 72 0.72 3.87 -6.31
CA ASP A 72 1.98 4.52 -5.93
C ASP A 72 2.83 3.55 -5.10
N ALA A 73 4.04 3.28 -5.57
CA ALA A 73 4.95 2.35 -4.92
C ALA A 73 5.49 2.88 -3.57
N ARG A 74 5.36 4.19 -3.30
CA ARG A 74 5.69 4.80 -1.99
C ARG A 74 4.83 4.25 -0.84
N TYR A 75 3.65 3.69 -1.13
CA TYR A 75 2.84 3.04 -0.09
C TYR A 75 3.55 1.85 0.57
N LEU A 76 4.51 1.21 -0.12
CA LEU A 76 5.33 0.15 0.48
C LEU A 76 6.13 0.64 1.69
N ASN A 77 6.48 1.93 1.77
CA ASN A 77 7.18 2.49 2.93
C ASN A 77 6.32 2.43 4.20
N VAL A 78 5.00 2.55 4.06
CA VAL A 78 4.04 2.48 5.17
C VAL A 78 3.71 1.03 5.52
N LEU A 79 3.66 0.16 4.51
CA LEU A 79 3.30 -1.25 4.66
C LEU A 79 4.47 -2.14 5.12
N PHE A 80 5.70 -1.62 5.14
CA PHE A 80 6.88 -2.37 5.58
C PHE A 80 6.74 -2.94 6.99
N ASP A 81 6.18 -2.16 7.92
CA ASP A 81 5.84 -2.62 9.27
C ASP A 81 4.40 -3.14 9.31
N VAL A 82 4.24 -4.40 8.87
CA VAL A 82 2.94 -5.07 8.78
C VAL A 82 2.20 -5.12 10.11
N GLY A 83 2.93 -5.25 11.23
CA GLY A 83 2.36 -5.27 12.58
C GLY A 83 1.71 -3.95 12.97
N ASN A 84 2.20 -2.83 12.43
CA ASN A 84 1.73 -1.49 12.73
C ASN A 84 0.74 -0.92 11.69
N ILE A 85 0.38 -1.67 10.65
CA ILE A 85 -0.62 -1.21 9.66
C ILE A 85 -1.92 -0.78 10.35
N LYS A 86 -2.41 -1.56 11.32
CA LYS A 86 -3.65 -1.26 12.05
C LYS A 86 -3.57 0.00 12.93
N GLY A 87 -2.36 0.44 13.28
CA GLY A 87 -2.13 1.60 14.13
C GLY A 87 -2.08 2.91 13.36
N LYS A 88 -2.15 2.86 12.02
CA LYS A 88 -2.08 4.06 11.18
C LYS A 88 -3.42 4.76 11.04
N ASN A 89 -3.36 6.08 10.98
CA ASN A 89 -4.52 6.95 10.80
C ASN A 89 -4.98 6.98 9.32
N TRP A 90 -5.46 5.83 8.84
CA TRP A 90 -5.86 5.64 7.44
C TRP A 90 -7.02 6.55 7.06
N ALA A 91 -8.00 6.71 7.95
CA ALA A 91 -9.18 7.50 7.67
C ALA A 91 -8.77 8.95 7.40
N ARG A 92 -8.05 9.59 8.33
CA ARG A 92 -7.60 10.97 8.14
C ARG A 92 -6.73 11.10 6.90
N TRP A 93 -5.78 10.18 6.69
CA TRP A 93 -4.90 10.25 5.55
C TRP A 93 -5.65 10.17 4.21
N CYS A 94 -6.71 9.38 4.10
CA CYS A 94 -7.55 9.32 2.90
C CYS A 94 -8.38 10.59 2.66
N PHE A 95 -8.85 11.25 3.73
CA PHE A 95 -9.71 12.45 3.61
C PHE A 95 -8.94 13.77 3.58
N ASP A 96 -7.68 13.79 4.01
CA ASP A 96 -6.80 14.97 4.00
C ASP A 96 -5.94 15.05 2.70
N GLN A 97 -6.20 14.22 1.67
CA GLN A 97 -5.49 14.23 0.37
C GLN A 97 -5.88 15.39 -0.55
#